data_AF-A0AAV0WB42-F1
#
_entry.id   AF-A0AAV0WB42-F1
#
_cell.length_a   1.000
_cell.length_b   1.000
_cell.length_c   1.000
_cell.angle_alpha   90.00
_cell.angle_beta   90.00
_cell.angle_gamma   90.00
#
_symmetry.space_group_name_H-M   'P 1'
#
loop_
_entity.id
_entity.type
_entity.pdbx_description
1 polymer ?
#
loop_
_entity_poly.entity_id
_entity_poly.type
_entity_poly.pdbx_seq_one_letter_code
_entity_poly.pdbx_strand_id
1 'polypeptide(L)'
;MLMLDDHKRQNDLVEFVEHFSESKKEIKATKEPNKLQNKCVCSKRYFKKWENTLKLKYIAKLAIPKPVRLRPWPNPELEAELPLPVNKATLTGKIPNRIYKLAVPKIRHKVPLDLAYRTFSSGDTMYKYRKSKHQLKTRTRILELAEPKPKIRHVHARCLSEHPERLYSKPNKSSIKNNSDDWIKHQKWLKKNAAPKRKFSRPPEVKRRSKMSKSQADIMLDRLSRVPEFKRFVKKLVIRTTEPRPFGQITPMGLDWVQRLSVPRKLSSETQLNLDYDPGVISRAALKAILSPRIKELAEPKFNVKTVNTEFKENAFKISPTALTYKATKRIKKLAMPRLH
;
A
#
# COMPACT_ATOMS: atom_id res chain seq x y z
N MET A 1 27.41 2.89 -36.83
CA MET A 1 27.00 4.05 -37.65
C MET A 1 25.94 3.57 -38.64
N LEU A 2 24.70 3.43 -38.16
CA LEU A 2 23.51 3.10 -38.95
C LEU A 2 22.38 3.96 -38.36
N MET A 3 22.48 5.27 -38.61
CA MET A 3 21.41 6.24 -38.34
C MET A 3 20.55 6.28 -39.61
N LEU A 4 19.71 5.26 -39.80
CA LEU A 4 18.75 5.23 -40.90
C LEU A 4 17.39 5.70 -40.39
N ASP A 5 17.07 6.94 -40.76
CA ASP A 5 15.76 7.51 -41.10
C ASP A 5 14.56 7.22 -40.18
N ASP A 6 14.59 7.77 -38.97
CA ASP A 6 13.40 7.92 -38.11
C ASP A 6 12.25 8.68 -38.79
N HIS A 7 12.55 9.50 -39.80
CA HIS A 7 11.53 10.22 -40.59
C HIS A 7 10.69 9.30 -41.48
N LYS A 8 11.27 8.23 -42.05
CA LYS A 8 10.50 7.27 -42.87
C LYS A 8 9.45 6.52 -42.05
N ARG A 9 9.82 6.09 -40.82
CA ARG A 9 8.90 5.40 -39.91
C ARG A 9 7.73 6.27 -39.43
N GLN A 10 7.92 7.58 -39.36
CA GLN A 10 6.82 8.48 -38.98
C GLN A 10 5.83 8.66 -40.14
N ASN A 11 6.30 8.67 -41.39
CA ASN A 11 5.43 8.82 -42.57
C ASN A 11 4.61 7.55 -42.85
N ASP A 12 5.20 6.36 -42.73
CA ASP A 12 4.48 5.09 -42.95
C ASP A 12 3.29 4.89 -41.99
N LEU A 13 3.36 5.46 -40.79
CA LEU A 13 2.28 5.40 -39.80
C LEU A 13 1.15 6.40 -40.07
N VAL A 14 1.43 7.52 -40.74
CA VAL A 14 0.41 8.50 -41.14
C VAL A 14 -0.43 7.93 -42.29
N GLU A 15 0.22 7.33 -43.31
CA GLU A 15 -0.47 6.68 -44.43
C GLU A 15 -1.38 5.52 -43.97
N PHE A 16 -0.93 4.75 -42.97
CA PHE A 16 -1.73 3.65 -42.43
C PHE A 16 -3.03 4.15 -41.74
N VAL A 17 -3.00 5.32 -41.11
CA VAL A 17 -4.19 5.89 -40.45
C VAL A 17 -5.16 6.49 -41.48
N GLU A 18 -4.66 7.02 -42.59
CA GLU A 18 -5.50 7.57 -43.67
C GLU A 18 -6.31 6.49 -44.39
N HIS A 19 -5.73 5.32 -44.67
CA HIS A 19 -6.45 4.18 -45.25
C HIS A 19 -7.66 3.70 -44.40
N PHE A 20 -7.59 3.81 -43.06
CA PHE A 20 -8.71 3.49 -42.17
C PHE A 20 -9.84 4.54 -42.17
N SER A 21 -9.55 5.74 -42.69
CA SER A 21 -10.52 6.82 -42.81
C SER A 21 -11.26 6.79 -44.15
N GLU A 22 -10.58 6.35 -45.22
CA GLU A 22 -11.14 6.24 -46.57
C GLU A 22 -12.07 5.03 -46.74
N SER A 23 -11.72 3.88 -46.17
CA SER A 23 -12.58 2.68 -46.14
C SER A 23 -13.94 2.88 -45.45
N LYS A 24 -14.13 3.98 -44.72
CA LYS A 24 -15.42 4.36 -44.10
C LYS A 24 -16.25 5.32 -44.93
N LYS A 25 -15.67 5.96 -45.95
CA LYS A 25 -16.40 6.86 -46.85
C LYS A 25 -17.19 6.08 -47.90
N GLU A 26 -16.71 4.91 -48.31
CA GLU A 26 -17.35 4.10 -49.37
C GLU A 26 -18.67 3.41 -48.94
N ILE A 27 -18.95 3.23 -47.65
CA ILE A 27 -20.16 2.54 -47.16
C ILE A 27 -21.38 3.50 -47.00
N LYS A 28 -21.25 4.78 -47.38
CA LYS A 28 -22.35 5.76 -47.28
C LYS A 28 -22.97 6.10 -48.64
N ALA A 29 -23.51 5.09 -49.32
CA ALA A 29 -24.43 5.32 -50.44
C ALA A 29 -25.87 4.99 -50.01
N THR A 30 -26.79 5.89 -50.38
CA THR A 30 -28.26 5.74 -50.42
C THR A 30 -28.98 5.37 -49.13
N LYS A 31 -29.33 6.38 -48.32
CA LYS A 31 -30.54 6.36 -47.48
C LYS A 31 -31.30 7.67 -47.64
N GLU A 32 -32.55 7.55 -48.07
CA GLU A 32 -33.48 8.64 -48.33
C GLU A 32 -33.73 9.53 -47.08
N PRO A 33 -33.94 10.84 -47.26
CA PRO A 33 -34.14 11.78 -46.16
C PRO A 33 -35.56 11.68 -45.60
N ASN A 34 -35.77 10.81 -44.61
CA ASN A 34 -37.02 10.81 -43.85
C ASN A 34 -37.05 11.97 -42.84
N LYS A 35 -38.17 12.69 -42.86
CA LYS A 35 -38.44 13.97 -42.22
C LYS A 35 -38.01 14.05 -40.74
N LEU A 36 -37.37 15.17 -40.44
CA LEU A 36 -36.80 15.61 -39.16
C LEU A 36 -37.83 15.59 -38.03
N GLN A 37 -37.75 14.59 -37.15
CA GLN A 37 -38.12 14.77 -35.74
C GLN A 37 -36.85 15.11 -34.97
N ASN A 38 -36.81 16.32 -34.40
CA ASN A 38 -35.75 16.81 -33.52
C ASN A 38 -35.74 16.03 -32.19
N LYS A 39 -35.36 14.76 -32.23
CA LYS A 39 -34.96 14.01 -31.03
C LYS A 39 -33.49 14.30 -30.82
N CYS A 40 -33.17 15.01 -29.73
CA CYS A 40 -31.80 15.27 -29.31
C CYS A 40 -31.02 13.96 -29.26
N VAL A 41 -30.14 13.75 -30.26
CA VAL A 41 -29.34 12.52 -30.44
C VAL A 41 -28.16 12.53 -29.46
N CYS A 42 -28.40 12.86 -28.20
CA CYS A 42 -27.50 12.56 -27.09
C CYS A 42 -27.66 11.09 -26.67
N SER A 43 -27.71 10.16 -27.64
CA SER A 43 -27.76 8.75 -27.30
C SER A 43 -26.39 8.35 -26.76
N LYS A 44 -26.38 7.77 -25.55
CA LYS A 44 -25.18 7.30 -24.82
C LYS A 44 -24.22 6.46 -25.69
N ARG A 45 -24.69 5.91 -26.82
CA ARG A 45 -23.89 5.18 -27.82
C ARG A 45 -22.88 6.05 -28.56
N TYR A 46 -23.23 7.28 -28.97
CA TYR A 46 -22.29 8.15 -29.69
C TYR A 46 -21.16 8.66 -28.78
N PHE A 47 -21.50 9.00 -27.53
CA PHE A 47 -20.51 9.39 -26.53
C PHE A 47 -19.50 8.28 -26.24
N LYS A 48 -19.98 7.04 -26.05
CA LYS A 48 -19.11 5.88 -25.80
C LYS A 48 -18.19 5.56 -27.00
N LYS A 49 -18.67 5.77 -28.23
CA LYS A 49 -17.86 5.58 -29.45
C LYS A 49 -16.76 6.65 -29.55
N TRP A 50 -17.07 7.90 -29.23
CA TRP A 50 -16.11 9.00 -29.20
C TRP A 50 -15.05 8.81 -28.11
N GLU A 51 -15.44 8.42 -26.90
CA GLU A 51 -14.50 8.07 -25.81
C GLU A 51 -13.55 6.94 -26.23
N ASN A 52 -14.06 5.90 -26.89
CA ASN A 52 -13.24 4.79 -27.37
C ASN A 52 -12.22 5.26 -28.41
N THR A 53 -12.61 6.15 -29.33
CA THR A 53 -11.67 6.70 -30.32
C THR A 53 -10.58 7.57 -29.70
N LEU A 54 -10.91 8.37 -28.67
CA LEU A 54 -9.90 9.15 -27.95
C LEU A 54 -8.95 8.28 -27.14
N LYS A 55 -9.49 7.25 -26.47
CA LYS A 55 -8.68 6.26 -25.75
C LYS A 55 -7.71 5.54 -26.69
N LEU A 56 -8.15 5.12 -27.88
CA LEU A 56 -7.29 4.48 -28.87
C LEU A 56 -6.17 5.41 -29.37
N LYS A 57 -6.49 6.68 -29.66
CA LYS A 57 -5.46 7.69 -30.04
C LYS A 57 -4.45 7.91 -28.91
N TYR A 58 -4.91 7.94 -27.66
CA TYR A 58 -4.04 8.11 -26.51
C TYR A 58 -3.13 6.89 -26.29
N ILE A 59 -3.68 5.67 -26.41
CA ILE A 59 -2.90 4.42 -26.35
C ILE A 59 -1.85 4.38 -27.47
N ALA A 60 -2.22 4.75 -28.70
CA ALA A 60 -1.28 4.83 -29.82
C ALA A 60 -0.14 5.83 -29.54
N LYS A 61 -0.45 6.99 -28.94
CA LYS A 61 0.56 7.98 -28.54
C LYS A 61 1.50 7.46 -27.46
N LEU A 62 0.99 6.69 -26.49
CA LEU A 62 1.81 6.08 -25.43
C LEU A 62 2.65 4.89 -25.91
N ALA A 63 2.19 4.20 -26.96
CA ALA A 63 2.90 3.06 -27.55
C ALA A 63 4.18 3.46 -28.30
N ILE A 64 4.33 4.75 -28.66
CA ILE A 64 5.56 5.28 -29.25
C ILE A 64 6.62 5.35 -28.13
N PRO A 65 7.68 4.52 -28.16
CA PRO A 65 8.72 4.56 -27.14
C PRO A 65 9.40 5.92 -27.18
N LYS A 66 9.42 6.63 -26.04
CA LYS A 66 10.16 7.89 -25.94
C LYS A 66 11.65 7.59 -26.15
N PRO A 67 12.35 8.29 -27.07
CA PRO A 67 13.77 8.08 -27.25
C PRO A 67 14.49 8.41 -25.93
N VAL A 68 15.09 7.39 -25.31
CA VAL A 68 15.88 7.55 -24.10
C VAL A 68 17.22 8.15 -24.51
N ARG A 69 17.33 9.47 -24.42
CA ARG A 69 18.64 10.14 -24.46
C ARG A 69 19.35 9.82 -23.16
N LEU A 70 20.18 8.78 -23.17
CA LEU A 70 21.11 8.52 -22.07
C LEU A 70 21.99 9.76 -21.91
N ARG A 71 21.85 10.48 -20.79
CA ARG A 71 22.81 11.54 -20.46
C ARG A 71 24.16 10.86 -20.21
N PRO A 72 25.27 11.39 -20.76
CA PRO A 72 26.60 10.85 -20.46
C PRO A 72 26.82 10.91 -18.94
N TRP A 73 27.25 9.78 -18.37
CA TRP A 73 27.60 9.66 -16.96
C TRP A 73 29.12 9.56 -16.82
N PRO A 74 29.76 10.30 -15.88
CA PRO A 74 29.21 11.35 -15.02
C PRO A 74 29.09 12.70 -15.77
N ASN A 75 28.19 13.57 -15.28
CA ASN A 75 27.95 14.89 -15.86
C ASN A 75 28.96 15.89 -15.25
N PRO A 76 29.97 16.39 -15.99
CA PRO A 76 31.04 17.22 -15.42
C PRO A 76 30.53 18.55 -14.81
N GLU A 77 29.34 19.02 -15.19
CA GLU A 77 28.70 20.21 -14.61
C GLU A 77 28.12 19.98 -13.19
N LEU A 78 28.00 18.72 -12.74
CA LEU A 78 27.44 18.38 -11.41
C LEU A 78 28.52 18.07 -10.37
N GLU A 79 29.80 18.11 -10.73
CA GLU A 79 30.91 18.06 -9.79
C GLU A 79 31.07 19.44 -9.14
N ALA A 80 30.22 19.73 -8.15
CA ALA A 80 30.36 20.93 -7.34
C ALA A 80 31.61 20.79 -6.44
N GLU A 81 32.63 21.59 -6.69
CA GLU A 81 33.78 21.73 -5.79
C GLU A 81 33.29 22.28 -4.44
N LEU A 82 33.47 21.50 -3.38
CA LEU A 82 33.14 21.91 -2.00
C LEU A 82 34.35 22.63 -1.37
N PRO A 83 34.12 23.67 -0.54
CA PRO A 83 32.84 24.15 -0.05
C PRO A 83 32.14 25.15 -0.99
N LEU A 84 30.83 25.02 -1.14
CA LEU A 84 30.02 25.97 -1.90
C LEU A 84 30.09 27.38 -1.27
N PRO A 85 30.28 28.45 -2.05
CA PRO A 85 30.28 29.80 -1.53
C PRO A 85 28.91 30.14 -0.93
N VAL A 86 28.91 30.59 0.33
CA VAL A 86 27.69 30.99 1.04
C VAL A 86 27.10 32.21 0.34
N ASN A 87 25.88 32.08 -0.17
CA ASN A 87 25.21 33.15 -0.90
C ASN A 87 24.92 34.32 0.04
N LYS A 88 25.29 35.57 -0.30
CA LYS A 88 25.11 36.74 0.59
C LYS A 88 23.66 36.92 1.07
N ALA A 89 22.70 36.48 0.25
CA ALA A 89 21.28 36.47 0.59
C ALA A 89 20.92 35.59 1.80
N THR A 90 21.69 34.53 2.11
CA THR A 90 21.46 33.71 3.30
C THR A 90 21.94 34.39 4.58
N LEU A 91 22.87 35.34 4.48
CA LEU A 91 23.36 36.12 5.63
C LEU A 91 22.42 37.28 5.98
N THR A 92 21.79 37.89 4.98
CA THR A 92 20.90 39.05 5.15
C THR A 92 19.40 38.72 5.12
N GLY A 93 19.05 37.46 4.81
CA GLY A 93 17.66 37.02 4.70
C GLY A 93 16.94 37.01 6.04
N LYS A 94 15.79 37.70 6.11
CA LYS A 94 14.90 37.61 7.28
C LYS A 94 14.38 36.18 7.42
N ILE A 95 14.62 35.57 8.57
CA ILE A 95 14.13 34.23 8.89
C ILE A 95 12.59 34.27 8.87
N PRO A 96 11.90 33.39 8.12
CA PRO A 96 10.45 33.40 8.10
C PRO A 96 9.88 33.17 9.49
N ASN A 97 8.80 33.88 9.84
CA ASN A 97 8.16 33.85 11.17
C ASN A 97 7.87 32.43 11.69
N ARG A 98 7.66 31.47 10.78
CA ARG A 98 7.48 30.06 11.13
C ARG A 98 8.74 29.43 11.73
N ILE A 99 9.91 29.66 11.13
CA ILE A 99 11.18 29.15 11.64
C ILE A 99 11.51 29.82 12.96
N TYR A 100 11.26 31.13 13.09
CA TYR A 100 11.41 31.84 14.36
C TYR A 100 10.53 31.24 15.47
N LYS A 101 9.24 30.97 15.19
CA LYS A 101 8.33 30.31 16.14
C LYS A 101 8.78 28.89 16.54
N LEU A 102 9.49 28.19 15.67
CA LEU A 102 10.05 26.86 15.96
C LEU A 102 11.35 26.96 16.78
N ALA A 103 12.11 28.03 16.60
CA ALA A 103 13.36 28.28 17.32
C ALA A 103 13.14 28.75 18.77
N VAL A 104 11.99 29.39 19.07
CA VAL A 104 11.68 29.82 20.45
C VAL A 104 11.43 28.59 21.34
N PRO A 105 12.22 28.38 22.40
CA PRO A 105 12.01 27.27 23.32
C PRO A 105 10.66 27.43 24.04
N LYS A 106 9.85 26.36 24.04
CA LYS A 106 8.54 26.38 24.68
C LYS A 106 8.70 26.41 26.20
N ILE A 107 8.49 27.59 26.80
CA ILE A 107 8.41 27.77 28.26
C ILE A 107 7.22 26.93 28.76
N ARG A 108 7.48 25.87 29.52
CA ARG A 108 6.43 25.07 30.15
C ARG A 108 6.11 25.68 31.50
N HIS A 109 4.86 26.08 31.71
CA HIS A 109 4.37 26.36 33.06
C HIS A 109 4.48 25.08 33.89
N LYS A 110 5.02 25.18 35.11
CA LYS A 110 5.08 24.07 36.06
C LYS A 110 3.64 23.60 36.30
N VAL A 111 3.28 22.43 35.79
CA VAL A 111 1.99 21.80 36.10
C VAL A 111 1.97 21.57 37.61
N PRO A 112 0.95 22.05 38.35
CA PRO A 112 0.82 21.76 39.78
C PRO A 112 0.85 20.25 39.98
N LEU A 113 1.74 19.79 40.85
CA LEU A 113 2.03 18.39 41.11
C LEU A 113 0.91 17.69 41.90
N ASP A 114 -0.35 18.03 41.68
CA ASP A 114 -1.48 17.55 42.47
C ASP A 114 -2.29 16.52 41.68
N LEU A 115 -1.73 15.34 41.51
CA LEU A 115 -2.47 14.08 41.33
C LEU A 115 -1.50 12.92 41.58
N ALA A 116 -0.88 12.94 42.76
CA ALA A 116 -0.32 11.74 43.35
C ALA A 116 -1.46 10.73 43.51
N TYR A 117 -1.42 9.67 42.71
CA TYR A 117 -2.22 8.47 42.90
C TYR A 117 -1.93 7.92 44.30
N ARG A 118 -2.77 8.28 45.26
CA ARG A 118 -2.84 7.62 46.57
C ARG A 118 -3.41 6.21 46.31
N THR A 119 -2.54 5.23 46.19
CA THR A 119 -2.89 3.82 46.28
C THR A 119 -3.30 3.53 47.72
N PHE A 120 -4.60 3.49 48.00
CA PHE A 120 -5.10 3.00 49.29
C PHE A 120 -5.39 1.51 49.19
N SER A 121 -4.67 0.72 49.99
CA SER A 121 -5.03 -0.64 50.32
C SER A 121 -6.18 -0.64 51.33
N SER A 122 -7.15 -1.51 51.08
CA SER A 122 -7.99 -2.25 52.05
C SER A 122 -8.63 -1.51 53.23
N GLY A 123 -9.95 -1.63 53.30
CA GLY A 123 -10.68 -1.66 54.57
C GLY A 123 -11.73 -0.57 54.71
N ASP A 124 -12.99 -0.93 54.46
CA ASP A 124 -14.20 -0.35 55.06
C ASP A 124 -14.16 1.12 55.46
N THR A 125 -14.49 2.00 54.51
CA THR A 125 -15.15 3.26 54.85
C THR A 125 -16.24 3.56 53.85
N MET A 126 -17.49 3.60 54.34
CA MET A 126 -18.65 4.13 53.63
C MET A 126 -18.36 5.53 53.09
N TYR A 127 -18.18 5.63 51.77
CA TYR A 127 -17.86 6.88 51.10
C TYR A 127 -19.04 7.87 51.15
N LYS A 128 -19.00 8.82 52.09
CA LYS A 128 -19.66 10.11 51.90
C LYS A 128 -18.85 10.89 50.88
N TYR A 129 -19.20 10.78 49.60
CA TYR A 129 -18.66 11.65 48.56
C TYR A 129 -18.95 13.11 48.94
N ARG A 130 -17.92 13.81 49.41
CA ARG A 130 -17.94 15.27 49.53
C ARG A 130 -18.01 15.78 48.10
N LYS A 131 -19.24 16.06 47.62
CA LYS A 131 -19.49 16.67 46.30
C LYS A 131 -18.65 17.94 46.22
N SER A 132 -17.48 17.85 45.58
CA SER A 132 -16.67 19.03 45.34
C SER A 132 -17.48 19.93 44.40
N LYS A 133 -17.66 21.20 44.77
CA LYS A 133 -18.38 22.20 43.96
C LYS A 133 -17.78 22.40 42.55
N HIS A 134 -16.67 21.74 42.23
CA HIS A 134 -15.98 21.81 40.93
C HIS A 134 -16.16 20.58 40.03
N GLN A 135 -16.85 19.52 40.47
CA GLN A 135 -17.14 18.35 39.61
C GLN A 135 -18.28 18.54 38.60
N LEU A 136 -18.91 19.72 38.54
CA LEU A 136 -19.97 20.01 37.55
C LEU A 136 -19.45 20.63 36.24
N LYS A 137 -18.13 20.91 36.12
CA LYS A 137 -17.51 21.39 34.88
C LYS A 137 -16.99 20.27 33.96
N THR A 138 -17.22 19.01 34.29
CA THR A 138 -17.26 17.91 33.31
C THR A 138 -18.60 18.01 32.57
N ARG A 139 -18.76 19.09 31.81
CA ARG A 139 -18.49 19.24 30.37
C ARG A 139 -19.77 18.96 29.62
N THR A 140 -20.51 20.03 29.34
CA THR A 140 -21.61 20.12 28.37
C THR A 140 -21.35 19.27 27.11
N ARG A 141 -20.09 19.19 26.67
CA ARG A 141 -19.64 18.36 25.55
C ARG A 141 -19.83 16.84 25.72
N ILE A 142 -19.75 16.30 26.95
CA ILE A 142 -19.98 14.86 27.20
C ILE A 142 -21.48 14.56 27.07
N LEU A 143 -22.34 15.48 27.54
CA LEU A 143 -23.78 15.40 27.35
C LEU A 143 -24.16 15.57 25.86
N GLU A 144 -23.53 16.52 25.16
CA GLU A 144 -23.66 16.73 23.70
C GLU A 144 -23.23 15.49 22.88
N LEU A 145 -22.19 14.77 23.32
CA LEU A 145 -21.73 13.54 22.67
C LEU A 145 -22.61 12.32 22.98
N ALA A 146 -23.35 12.36 24.09
CA ALA A 146 -24.29 11.31 24.47
C ALA A 146 -25.63 11.43 23.74
N GLU A 147 -25.94 12.60 23.17
CA GLU A 147 -27.12 12.79 22.34
C GLU A 147 -27.01 12.00 21.02
N PRO A 148 -28.08 11.31 20.60
CA PRO A 148 -28.08 10.56 19.34
C PRO A 148 -27.93 11.53 18.17
N LYS A 149 -26.82 11.42 17.43
CA LYS A 149 -26.53 12.30 16.28
C LYS A 149 -27.68 12.24 15.26
N PRO A 150 -28.24 13.38 14.82
CA PRO A 150 -29.30 13.39 13.82
C PRO A 150 -28.80 12.76 12.51
N LYS A 151 -29.62 11.89 11.92
CA LYS A 151 -29.31 11.21 10.65
C LYS A 151 -29.45 12.17 9.46
N ILE A 152 -28.50 13.09 9.27
CA ILE A 152 -28.46 13.97 8.08
C ILE A 152 -27.00 14.05 7.61
N ARG A 153 -26.58 13.23 6.62
CA ARG A 153 -26.71 13.38 5.15
C ARG A 153 -25.83 14.48 4.56
N HIS A 154 -24.63 14.11 4.12
CA HIS A 154 -24.02 14.71 2.93
C HIS A 154 -24.42 13.88 1.71
N VAL A 155 -25.68 13.94 1.35
CA VAL A 155 -26.17 13.40 0.07
C VAL A 155 -26.62 14.62 -0.72
N HIS A 156 -26.02 14.80 -1.90
CA HIS A 156 -26.36 15.89 -2.83
C HIS A 156 -27.88 15.96 -3.01
N ALA A 157 -28.45 17.17 -3.12
CA ALA A 157 -29.89 17.35 -3.34
C ALA A 157 -30.41 16.62 -4.60
N ARG A 158 -29.56 16.35 -5.59
CA ARG A 158 -29.87 15.54 -6.79
C ARG A 158 -29.97 14.03 -6.54
N CYS A 159 -29.45 13.52 -5.43
CA CYS A 159 -29.45 12.09 -5.10
C CYS A 159 -30.61 11.70 -4.15
N LEU A 160 -31.59 12.59 -3.93
CA LEU A 160 -32.78 12.29 -3.13
C LEU A 160 -33.87 11.52 -3.90
N SER A 161 -33.76 11.38 -5.23
CA SER A 161 -34.75 10.68 -6.06
C SER A 161 -34.49 9.18 -6.21
N GLU A 162 -33.33 8.67 -5.82
CA GLU A 162 -33.01 7.26 -5.88
C GLU A 162 -32.96 6.70 -4.45
N HIS A 163 -33.73 5.63 -4.23
CA HIS A 163 -33.97 5.03 -2.92
C HIS A 163 -32.68 4.91 -2.11
N PRO A 164 -32.67 5.32 -0.83
CA PRO A 164 -31.47 5.23 -0.01
C PRO A 164 -30.98 3.78 -0.02
N GLU A 165 -29.74 3.57 -0.48
CA GLU A 165 -29.07 2.28 -0.35
C GLU A 165 -29.20 1.85 1.12
N ARG A 166 -29.92 0.74 1.34
CA ARG A 166 -30.06 0.10 2.64
C ARG A 166 -28.70 -0.46 3.02
N LEU A 167 -27.79 0.39 3.48
CA LEU A 167 -26.65 -0.04 4.29
C LEU A 167 -27.25 -0.84 5.44
N TYR A 168 -26.91 -2.13 5.48
CA TYR A 168 -27.38 -3.18 6.37
C TYR A 168 -27.46 -2.74 7.85
N SER A 169 -28.47 -1.95 8.17
CA SER A 169 -28.90 -1.69 9.52
C SER A 169 -29.56 -2.97 9.97
N LYS A 170 -29.07 -3.56 11.06
CA LYS A 170 -29.80 -4.64 11.72
C LYS A 170 -31.23 -4.14 11.93
N PRO A 171 -32.25 -4.76 11.30
CA PRO A 171 -33.61 -4.34 11.53
C PRO A 171 -33.87 -4.46 13.04
N ASN A 172 -34.35 -3.38 13.65
CA ASN A 172 -34.71 -3.41 15.06
C ASN A 172 -35.75 -4.53 15.24
N LYS A 173 -35.51 -5.45 16.17
CA LYS A 173 -36.37 -6.63 16.39
C LYS A 173 -37.84 -6.26 16.60
N SER A 174 -38.11 -5.05 17.08
CA SER A 174 -39.45 -4.50 17.31
C SER A 174 -40.21 -4.08 16.05
N SER A 175 -39.56 -3.91 14.89
CA SER A 175 -40.21 -3.38 13.68
C SER A 175 -40.53 -4.41 12.60
N ILE A 176 -40.11 -5.67 12.76
CA ILE A 176 -40.44 -6.73 11.80
C ILE A 176 -41.77 -7.35 12.21
N LYS A 177 -42.84 -7.05 11.47
CA LYS A 177 -44.12 -7.75 11.65
C LYS A 177 -43.92 -9.23 11.32
N ASN A 178 -44.41 -10.12 12.19
CA ASN A 178 -44.21 -11.57 12.12
C ASN A 178 -44.66 -12.23 10.79
N ASN A 179 -45.48 -11.54 9.99
CA ASN A 179 -46.03 -12.05 8.73
C ASN A 179 -45.45 -11.38 7.47
N SER A 180 -44.31 -10.69 7.59
CA SER A 180 -43.65 -10.03 6.44
C SER A 180 -42.56 -10.90 5.82
N ASP A 181 -42.31 -10.76 4.52
CA ASP A 181 -41.18 -11.39 3.81
C ASP A 181 -39.82 -11.14 4.49
N ASP A 182 -39.71 -10.01 5.20
CA ASP A 182 -38.52 -9.65 5.96
C ASP A 182 -38.32 -10.56 7.19
N TRP A 183 -39.39 -11.10 7.78
CA TRP A 183 -39.30 -12.15 8.80
C TRP A 183 -38.79 -13.47 8.23
N ILE A 184 -39.24 -13.85 7.02
CA ILE A 184 -38.74 -15.05 6.32
C ILE A 184 -37.25 -14.91 5.99
N LYS A 185 -36.81 -13.74 5.53
CA LYS A 185 -35.38 -13.43 5.32
C LYS A 185 -34.60 -13.48 6.64
N HIS A 186 -35.17 -12.96 7.72
CA HIS A 186 -34.55 -13.01 9.04
C HIS A 186 -34.40 -14.45 9.57
N GLN A 187 -35.44 -15.27 9.43
CA GLN A 187 -35.43 -16.70 9.76
C GLN A 187 -34.35 -17.46 8.97
N LYS A 188 -34.23 -17.20 7.65
CA LYS A 188 -33.16 -17.78 6.81
C LYS A 188 -31.76 -17.34 7.27
N TRP A 189 -31.61 -16.07 7.64
CA TRP A 189 -30.35 -15.53 8.18
C TRP A 189 -29.97 -16.18 9.52
N LEU A 190 -30.94 -16.35 10.42
CA LEU A 190 -30.74 -17.05 11.70
C LEU A 190 -30.34 -18.51 11.46
N LYS A 191 -31.02 -19.24 10.58
CA LYS A 191 -30.65 -20.64 10.21
C LYS A 191 -29.23 -20.72 9.67
N LYS A 192 -28.81 -19.78 8.81
CA LYS A 192 -27.45 -19.75 8.24
C LYS A 192 -26.37 -19.47 9.29
N ASN A 193 -26.64 -18.62 10.29
CA ASN A 193 -25.66 -18.26 11.33
C ASN A 193 -25.69 -19.20 12.54
N ALA A 194 -26.82 -19.83 12.83
CA ALA A 194 -26.97 -20.87 13.85
C ALA A 194 -26.42 -22.21 13.37
N ALA A 195 -26.26 -22.41 12.06
CA ALA A 195 -25.55 -23.57 11.53
C ALA A 195 -24.16 -23.66 12.17
N PRO A 196 -23.74 -24.84 12.66
CA PRO A 196 -22.43 -25.00 13.27
C PRO A 196 -21.38 -24.54 12.27
N LYS A 197 -20.53 -23.60 12.68
CA LYS A 197 -19.41 -23.13 11.85
C LYS A 197 -18.66 -24.36 11.35
N ARG A 198 -18.39 -24.41 10.04
CA ARG A 198 -17.64 -25.50 9.41
C ARG A 198 -16.45 -25.83 10.29
N LYS A 199 -16.37 -27.06 10.82
CA LYS A 199 -15.21 -27.49 11.62
C LYS A 199 -13.99 -27.23 10.73
N PHE A 200 -13.18 -26.24 11.10
CA PHE A 200 -11.94 -26.00 10.40
C PHE A 200 -11.12 -27.26 10.58
N SER A 201 -10.90 -28.02 9.49
CA SER A 201 -9.94 -29.11 9.51
C SER A 201 -8.64 -28.52 10.03
N ARG A 202 -8.07 -29.13 11.07
CA ARG A 202 -6.74 -28.73 11.52
C ARG A 202 -5.83 -28.77 10.28
N PRO A 203 -4.97 -27.77 10.07
CA PRO A 203 -3.98 -27.87 9.01
C PRO A 203 -3.27 -29.22 9.16
N PRO A 204 -2.95 -29.91 8.06
CA PRO A 204 -2.32 -31.22 8.13
C PRO A 204 -1.13 -31.13 9.07
N GLU A 205 -1.07 -32.02 10.05
CA GLU A 205 0.00 -31.99 11.03
C GLU A 205 1.33 -32.01 10.27
N VAL A 206 2.15 -30.98 10.47
CA VAL A 206 3.47 -30.89 9.85
C VAL A 206 4.25 -32.07 10.41
N LYS A 207 4.37 -33.14 9.62
CA LYS A 207 5.19 -34.30 9.97
C LYS A 207 6.58 -33.76 10.28
N ARG A 208 6.95 -33.76 11.57
CA ARG A 208 8.31 -33.40 12.00
C ARG A 208 9.22 -34.28 11.16
N ARG A 209 10.04 -33.67 10.29
CA ARG A 209 10.95 -34.41 9.40
C ARG A 209 11.68 -35.43 10.27
N SER A 210 11.45 -36.71 10.00
CA SER A 210 12.18 -37.78 10.68
C SER A 210 13.67 -37.48 10.50
N LYS A 211 14.45 -37.64 11.58
CA LYS A 211 15.90 -37.54 11.48
C LYS A 211 16.33 -38.46 10.33
N MET A 212 17.14 -37.96 9.38
CA MET A 212 17.68 -38.78 8.30
C MET A 212 18.29 -40.04 8.89
N SER A 213 18.10 -41.19 8.22
CA SER A 213 18.80 -42.42 8.62
C SER A 213 20.31 -42.20 8.54
N LYS A 214 21.09 -42.94 9.34
CA LYS A 214 22.56 -42.85 9.29
C LYS A 214 23.08 -43.05 7.87
N SER A 215 22.55 -44.04 7.14
CA SER A 215 22.87 -44.28 5.73
C SER A 215 22.62 -43.09 4.81
N GLN A 216 21.53 -42.34 5.01
CA GLN A 216 21.24 -41.14 4.23
C GLN A 216 22.18 -39.99 4.60
N ALA A 217 22.54 -39.87 5.88
CA ALA A 217 23.52 -38.89 6.33
C ALA A 217 24.91 -39.19 5.75
N ASP A 218 25.30 -40.46 5.70
CA ASP A 218 26.58 -40.91 5.15
C ASP A 218 26.65 -40.67 3.63
N ILE A 219 25.58 -40.94 2.89
CA ILE A 219 25.49 -40.60 1.45
C ILE A 219 25.59 -39.08 1.23
N MET A 220 25.00 -38.28 2.12
CA MET A 220 25.06 -36.83 2.03
C MET A 220 26.46 -36.31 2.38
N LEU A 221 27.13 -36.91 3.37
CA LEU A 221 28.51 -36.62 3.73
C LEU A 221 29.46 -37.01 2.59
N ASP A 222 29.27 -38.15 1.93
CA ASP A 222 30.05 -38.58 0.77
C ASP A 222 29.85 -37.63 -0.44
N ARG A 223 28.65 -37.07 -0.61
CA ARG A 223 28.41 -36.04 -1.63
C ARG A 223 29.07 -34.71 -1.31
N LEU A 224 29.17 -34.35 -0.03
CA LEU A 224 29.78 -33.10 0.41
C LEU A 224 31.32 -33.19 0.50
N SER A 225 31.86 -34.38 0.77
CA SER A 225 33.30 -34.66 0.78
C SER A 225 33.89 -34.64 -0.62
N ARG A 226 33.10 -35.00 -1.63
CA ARG A 226 33.42 -34.74 -3.03
C ARG A 226 33.36 -33.24 -3.26
N VAL A 227 34.52 -32.58 -3.15
CA VAL A 227 34.70 -31.21 -3.63
C VAL A 227 34.17 -31.23 -5.07
N PRO A 228 33.15 -30.41 -5.39
CA PRO A 228 32.67 -30.37 -6.77
C PRO A 228 33.89 -30.00 -7.59
N GLU A 229 34.31 -30.89 -8.48
CA GLU A 229 35.29 -30.54 -9.49
C GLU A 229 34.74 -29.28 -10.11
N PHE A 230 35.39 -28.15 -9.85
CA PHE A 230 35.08 -26.93 -10.55
C PHE A 230 35.20 -27.36 -11.99
N LYS A 231 34.05 -27.51 -12.66
CA LYS A 231 33.99 -27.57 -14.10
C LYS A 231 34.67 -26.29 -14.48
N ARG A 232 35.98 -26.34 -14.69
CA ARG A 232 36.75 -25.24 -15.24
C ARG A 232 35.94 -24.98 -16.47
N PHE A 233 35.22 -23.87 -16.46
CA PHE A 233 34.64 -23.35 -17.67
C PHE A 233 35.89 -23.04 -18.48
N VAL A 234 36.41 -24.06 -19.17
CA VAL A 234 37.23 -23.89 -20.35
C VAL A 234 36.28 -23.06 -21.17
N LYS A 235 36.47 -21.73 -21.12
CA LYS A 235 35.80 -20.82 -22.02
C LYS A 235 36.14 -21.44 -23.36
N LYS A 236 35.19 -22.19 -23.94
CA LYS A 236 35.32 -22.59 -25.34
C LYS A 236 35.62 -21.27 -26.00
N LEU A 237 36.82 -21.15 -26.55
CA LEU A 237 37.24 -19.96 -27.25
C LEU A 237 36.22 -19.92 -28.39
N VAL A 238 35.17 -19.11 -28.20
CA VAL A 238 34.19 -18.87 -29.24
C VAL A 238 34.97 -18.02 -30.20
N ILE A 239 35.70 -18.68 -31.10
CA ILE A 239 36.26 -18.06 -32.28
C ILE A 239 35.04 -17.47 -32.96
N ARG A 240 34.85 -16.16 -32.79
CA ARG A 240 33.87 -15.42 -33.57
C ARG A 240 34.41 -15.47 -34.98
N THR A 241 34.03 -16.49 -35.75
CA THR A 241 34.12 -16.41 -37.20
C THR A 241 33.40 -15.12 -37.57
N THR A 242 34.15 -14.17 -38.13
CA THR A 242 33.65 -12.87 -38.62
C THR A 242 32.73 -13.02 -39.82
N GLU A 243 32.50 -14.24 -40.26
CA GLU A 243 31.59 -14.56 -41.34
C GLU A 243 30.15 -14.33 -40.86
N PRO A 244 29.40 -13.44 -41.52
CA PRO A 244 28.00 -13.24 -41.21
C PRO A 244 27.28 -14.56 -41.42
N ARG A 245 26.60 -15.07 -40.39
CA ARG A 245 25.69 -16.22 -40.55
C ARG A 245 24.76 -15.89 -41.72
N PRO A 246 24.60 -16.80 -42.70
CA PRO A 246 23.70 -16.57 -43.82
C PRO A 246 22.31 -16.21 -43.28
N PHE A 247 21.78 -15.07 -43.73
CA PHE A 247 20.43 -14.63 -43.45
C PHE A 247 19.45 -15.60 -44.10
N GLY A 248 19.12 -16.68 -43.40
CA GLY A 248 18.21 -17.68 -43.93
C GLY A 248 18.31 -18.97 -43.14
N GLN A 249 17.16 -19.48 -42.70
CA GLN A 249 17.00 -20.68 -41.88
C GLN A 249 17.28 -20.48 -40.38
N ILE A 250 16.67 -19.44 -39.79
CA ILE A 250 16.06 -19.68 -38.47
C ILE A 250 14.96 -20.70 -38.74
N THR A 251 15.24 -21.99 -38.55
CA THR A 251 14.17 -22.97 -38.44
C THR A 251 13.21 -22.42 -37.39
N PRO A 252 11.90 -22.33 -37.67
CA PRO A 252 10.93 -21.81 -36.71
C PRO A 252 10.79 -22.81 -35.56
N MET A 253 11.81 -22.91 -34.71
CA MET A 253 11.77 -23.66 -33.47
C MET A 253 10.82 -22.91 -32.53
N GLY A 254 9.55 -23.27 -32.67
CA GLY A 254 8.45 -22.89 -31.83
C GLY A 254 8.03 -21.43 -31.97
N LEU A 255 7.48 -21.09 -33.13
CA LEU A 255 6.64 -19.89 -33.29
C LEU A 255 5.68 -19.73 -32.11
N ASP A 256 5.09 -20.82 -31.62
CA ASP A 256 4.20 -20.83 -30.46
C ASP A 256 4.79 -20.21 -29.18
N TRP A 257 6.04 -20.52 -28.81
CA TRP A 257 6.60 -19.96 -27.57
C TRP A 257 7.01 -18.50 -27.75
N VAL A 258 7.58 -18.16 -28.92
CA VAL A 258 7.92 -16.77 -29.27
C VAL A 258 6.65 -15.92 -29.34
N GLN A 259 5.57 -16.45 -29.92
CA GLN A 259 4.27 -15.80 -30.02
C GLN A 259 3.58 -15.69 -28.66
N ARG A 260 3.74 -16.68 -27.76
CA ARG A 260 3.29 -16.60 -26.36
C ARG A 260 4.08 -15.58 -25.55
N LEU A 261 5.38 -15.41 -25.81
CA LEU A 261 6.21 -14.41 -25.13
C LEU A 261 6.06 -13.01 -25.75
N SER A 262 5.73 -12.91 -27.03
CA SER A 262 5.49 -11.64 -27.71
C SER A 262 4.15 -11.03 -27.34
N VAL A 263 3.17 -11.85 -26.92
CA VAL A 263 1.92 -11.34 -26.36
C VAL A 263 2.18 -10.78 -24.96
N PRO A 264 1.96 -9.48 -24.71
CA PRO A 264 2.13 -8.91 -23.39
C PRO A 264 1.21 -9.61 -22.39
N ARG A 265 1.78 -10.11 -21.29
CA ARG A 265 1.01 -10.78 -20.24
C ARG A 265 0.02 -9.79 -19.64
N LYS A 266 -1.25 -10.17 -19.58
CA LYS A 266 -2.28 -9.39 -18.88
C LYS A 266 -1.90 -9.35 -17.39
N LEU A 267 -1.60 -8.16 -16.87
CA LEU A 267 -1.40 -7.95 -15.44
C LEU A 267 -2.66 -8.35 -14.68
N SER A 268 -2.51 -8.90 -13.47
CA SER A 268 -3.67 -9.19 -12.62
C SER A 268 -4.40 -7.88 -12.29
N SER A 269 -5.71 -7.96 -12.05
CA SER A 269 -6.55 -6.79 -11.73
C SER A 269 -6.04 -5.99 -10.53
N GLU A 270 -5.38 -6.66 -9.58
CA GLU A 270 -4.75 -6.03 -8.42
C GLU A 270 -3.54 -5.17 -8.80
N THR A 271 -2.71 -5.61 -9.74
CA THR A 271 -1.58 -4.81 -10.26
C THR A 271 -2.02 -3.68 -11.19
N GLN A 272 -3.15 -3.81 -11.89
CA GLN A 272 -3.67 -2.75 -12.75
C GLN A 272 -4.09 -1.50 -11.95
N LEU A 273 -4.56 -1.67 -10.70
CA LEU A 273 -4.91 -0.57 -9.80
C LEU A 273 -3.74 0.39 -9.52
N ASN A 274 -2.50 -0.07 -9.67
CA ASN A 274 -1.32 0.74 -9.42
C ASN A 274 -0.86 1.56 -10.65
N LEU A 275 -1.26 1.18 -11.87
CA LEU A 275 -0.87 1.91 -13.08
C LEU A 275 -1.68 3.19 -13.28
N ASP A 276 -2.95 3.18 -12.85
CA ASP A 276 -3.82 4.36 -12.87
C ASP A 276 -3.68 5.21 -11.59
N TYR A 277 -2.85 4.78 -10.64
CA TYR A 277 -2.58 5.51 -9.40
C TYR A 277 -1.53 6.60 -9.67
N ASP A 278 -1.99 7.84 -9.82
CA ASP A 278 -1.10 9.00 -9.84
C ASP A 278 -0.73 9.39 -8.39
N PRO A 279 0.54 9.19 -7.97
CA PRO A 279 0.96 9.52 -6.60
C PRO A 279 0.89 11.02 -6.31
N GLY A 280 0.80 11.88 -7.34
CA GLY A 280 0.63 13.33 -7.18
C GLY A 280 -0.81 13.74 -6.88
N VAL A 281 -1.80 12.90 -7.19
CA VAL A 281 -3.22 13.24 -7.04
C VAL A 281 -3.72 12.75 -5.68
N ILE A 282 -3.65 13.63 -4.68
CA ILE A 282 -4.25 13.39 -3.38
C ILE A 282 -5.77 13.57 -3.50
N SER A 283 -6.55 12.54 -3.14
CA SER A 283 -8.01 12.63 -3.18
C SER A 283 -8.52 13.77 -2.28
N ARG A 284 -9.56 14.50 -2.75
CA ARG A 284 -10.17 15.58 -1.96
C ARG A 284 -10.70 15.11 -0.60
N ALA A 285 -11.11 13.84 -0.51
CA ALA A 285 -11.52 13.21 0.73
C ALA A 285 -10.35 13.10 1.72
N ALA A 286 -9.16 12.70 1.26
CA ALA A 286 -7.97 12.65 2.09
C ALA A 286 -7.54 14.04 2.58
N LEU A 287 -7.62 15.07 1.73
CA LEU A 287 -7.31 16.46 2.12
C LEU A 287 -8.28 17.01 3.17
N LYS A 288 -9.55 16.58 3.14
CA LYS A 288 -10.60 16.99 4.09
C LYS A 288 -10.73 16.06 5.30
N ALA A 289 -9.96 14.97 5.34
CA ALA A 289 -10.07 13.97 6.39
C ALA A 289 -9.60 14.57 7.72
N ILE A 290 -10.49 14.60 8.70
CA ILE A 290 -10.16 15.04 10.06
C ILE A 290 -9.52 13.86 10.79
N LEU A 291 -8.28 14.04 11.24
CA LEU A 291 -7.55 13.03 12.01
C LEU A 291 -8.31 12.66 13.29
N SER A 292 -8.54 11.37 13.50
CA SER A 292 -9.12 10.87 14.74
C SER A 292 -8.17 11.14 15.92
N PRO A 293 -8.69 11.33 17.14
CA PRO A 293 -7.85 11.62 18.31
C PRO A 293 -6.78 10.55 18.54
N ARG A 294 -7.11 9.27 18.32
CA ARG A 294 -6.14 8.17 18.40
C ARG A 294 -5.00 8.29 17.39
N ILE A 295 -5.29 8.71 16.16
CA ILE A 295 -4.23 8.91 15.16
C ILE A 295 -3.36 10.11 15.54
N LYS A 296 -3.94 11.16 16.15
CA LYS A 296 -3.15 12.28 16.69
C LYS A 296 -2.22 11.81 17.82
N GLU A 297 -2.72 11.04 18.78
CA GLU A 297 -1.90 10.46 19.86
C GLU A 297 -0.78 9.54 19.36
N LEU A 298 -1.03 8.79 18.27
CA LEU A 298 -0.02 7.91 17.66
C LEU A 298 0.97 8.67 16.78
N ALA A 299 0.53 9.75 16.13
CA ALA A 299 1.39 10.63 15.33
C ALA A 299 2.27 11.52 16.22
N GLU A 300 1.82 11.82 17.44
CA GLU A 300 2.67 12.40 18.45
C GLU A 300 3.80 11.40 18.78
N PRO A 301 5.07 11.77 18.55
CA PRO A 301 6.17 10.89 18.89
C PRO A 301 6.11 10.59 20.38
N LYS A 302 6.03 9.29 20.71
CA LYS A 302 6.17 8.83 22.08
C LYS A 302 7.61 9.10 22.49
N PHE A 303 7.84 10.26 23.10
CA PHE A 303 9.05 10.49 23.86
C PHE A 303 8.97 9.56 25.06
N ASN A 304 9.56 8.38 24.91
CA ASN A 304 9.96 7.57 26.03
C ASN A 304 10.97 8.43 26.78
N VAL A 305 10.49 9.22 27.73
CA VAL A 305 11.30 9.74 28.84
C VAL A 305 11.60 8.54 29.74
N LYS A 306 12.18 7.48 29.16
CA LYS A 306 13.18 6.72 29.88
C LYS A 306 14.20 7.79 30.17
N THR A 307 14.15 8.28 31.40
CA THR A 307 15.22 9.01 32.01
C THR A 307 16.51 8.54 31.37
N VAL A 308 17.18 9.43 30.65
CA VAL A 308 18.58 9.27 30.25
C VAL A 308 19.39 9.39 31.54
N ASN A 309 19.03 8.60 32.54
CA ASN A 309 19.80 8.33 33.71
C ASN A 309 20.58 7.10 33.29
N THR A 310 21.89 7.30 33.11
CA THR A 310 22.92 6.27 33.32
C THR A 310 23.10 5.20 32.23
N GLU A 311 23.50 5.59 31.02
CA GLU A 311 24.46 4.72 30.29
C GLU A 311 25.85 4.77 30.97
N PHE A 312 26.15 5.88 31.65
CA PHE A 312 27.21 5.94 32.64
C PHE A 312 26.71 5.33 33.96
N LYS A 313 26.93 4.03 34.15
CA LYS A 313 26.99 3.48 35.50
C LYS A 313 28.28 4.00 36.12
N GLU A 314 28.19 4.89 37.10
CA GLU A 314 29.37 5.38 37.86
C GLU A 314 30.28 4.25 38.34
N ASN A 315 29.70 3.05 38.55
CA ASN A 315 30.43 1.83 38.83
C ASN A 315 30.02 0.73 37.83
N ALA A 316 30.76 0.59 36.73
CA ALA A 316 30.51 -0.43 35.70
C ALA A 316 30.47 -1.87 36.26
N PHE A 317 31.19 -2.13 37.34
CA PHE A 317 31.29 -3.43 38.02
C PHE A 317 30.23 -3.67 39.09
N LYS A 318 29.35 -2.70 39.39
CA LYS A 318 28.32 -2.89 40.42
C LYS A 318 27.21 -3.79 39.88
N ILE A 319 27.21 -5.04 40.35
CA ILE A 319 26.16 -6.02 40.09
C ILE A 319 24.87 -5.56 40.77
N SER A 320 23.71 -5.70 40.10
CA SER A 320 22.45 -5.34 40.75
C SER A 320 22.18 -6.29 41.93
N PRO A 321 21.61 -5.83 43.06
CA PRO A 321 21.33 -6.70 44.21
C PRO A 321 20.36 -7.83 43.85
N THR A 322 19.48 -7.58 42.87
CA THR A 322 18.60 -8.59 42.27
C THR A 322 19.35 -9.68 41.52
N ALA A 323 20.48 -9.35 40.88
CA ALA A 323 21.30 -10.34 40.19
C ALA A 323 22.10 -11.20 41.19
N LEU A 324 22.55 -10.62 42.32
CA LEU A 324 23.22 -11.37 43.40
C LEU A 324 22.28 -12.39 44.07
N THR A 325 21.01 -12.05 44.20
CA THR A 325 19.99 -12.91 44.82
C THR A 325 19.26 -13.82 43.83
N TYR A 326 19.58 -13.73 42.54
CA TYR A 326 18.86 -14.44 41.49
C TYR A 326 19.15 -15.94 41.53
N LYS A 327 18.10 -16.75 41.67
CA LYS A 327 18.17 -18.21 41.53
C LYS A 327 17.95 -18.60 40.06
N ALA A 328 18.96 -19.21 39.44
CA ALA A 328 18.88 -19.64 38.05
C ALA A 328 17.71 -20.62 37.82
N THR A 329 16.92 -20.34 36.77
CA THR A 329 15.80 -21.21 36.38
C THR A 329 16.27 -22.59 35.93
N LYS A 330 15.40 -23.61 36.06
CA LYS A 330 15.70 -25.00 35.65
C LYS A 330 16.22 -25.08 34.20
N ARG A 331 15.68 -24.24 33.29
CA ARG A 331 16.11 -24.18 31.89
C ARG A 331 17.54 -23.65 31.74
N ILE A 332 17.89 -22.58 32.44
CA ILE A 332 19.25 -22.01 32.41
C ILE A 332 20.25 -23.03 32.95
N LYS A 333 19.92 -23.71 34.06
CA LYS A 333 20.74 -24.81 34.60
C LYS A 333 20.95 -25.93 33.57
N LYS A 334 19.88 -26.35 32.87
CA LYS A 334 19.97 -27.38 31.81
C LYS A 334 20.83 -26.94 30.62
N LEU A 335 20.80 -25.66 30.25
CA LEU A 335 21.60 -25.13 29.15
C LEU A 335 23.07 -24.94 29.52
N ALA A 336 23.36 -24.65 30.78
CA ALA A 336 24.71 -24.51 31.30
C ALA A 336 25.42 -25.87 31.48
N MET A 337 24.68 -26.97 31.52
CA MET A 337 25.27 -28.31 31.51
C MET A 337 25.97 -28.56 30.16
N PRO A 338 27.21 -29.08 30.16
CA PRO A 338 27.93 -29.39 28.94
C PRO A 338 27.13 -30.41 28.13
N ARG A 339 27.11 -30.21 26.80
CA ARG A 339 26.56 -31.22 25.91
C ARG A 339 27.57 -32.35 25.80
N LEU A 340 27.32 -33.43 26.51
CA LEU A 340 28.03 -34.70 26.29
C LEU A 340 27.61 -35.21 24.90
N HIS A 341 28.58 -35.29 24.00
CA HIS A 341 28.44 -35.77 22.63
C HIS A 341 28.88 -37.22 22.52
#